data_AF-A0A1V5GL15-F1
#
_entry.id   AF-A0A1V5GL15-F1
#
_cell.length_a   1.000
_cell.length_b   1.000
_cell.length_c   1.000
_cell.angle_alpha   90.00
_cell.angle_beta   90.00
_cell.angle_gamma   90.00
#
_symmetry.space_group_name_H-M   'P 1'
#
loop_
_entity.id
_entity.type
_entity.pdbx_description
1 polymer ?
#
loop_
_entity_poly.entity_id
_entity_poly.type
_entity_poly.pdbx_seq_one_letter_code
_entity_poly.pdbx_strand_id
1 'polypeptide(L)'
;MKREKKYGPDVIPEKIYLMLHNVSFTMMALFIGVIVFFAAQLIGAVGMLEADELSASQSETQSEEADITLEKDIGHNYCGTFFIWQTVGNCYKSTDDYIAAGNELDEFTDSVGGKIANSFIPLAVVIIFISLLVIFRKYDRKRFFDTKGWRWFLSVGISLSVVNLMDIYMHCLAAHIDRIHGTGIFTNAAYYCQAYNVLGGPALIFMTALIMRQHTLNVHNLPTDGNRKALKILAGLVGAVGFGFMLVRFGTRVYEIFCYKTHDARLPFYFYMLDFPRELEPSPEAYRNVLFFRLIKDLPVFIATGMAMILLIKIMLSSAQDKINTPENMKRFNTAMIALLASSVIYNLLGLYEIQLINGKFSGIYHQITYTMGIRALADPIIFVLLLWWIKVFVQTVSPVISDENKTCIPQ
;
A
#
# COMPACT_ATOMS: atom_id res chain seq x y z
N MET A 1 18.72 5.09 50.37
CA MET A 1 18.10 5.43 49.07
C MET A 1 19.11 5.19 47.96
N LYS A 2 19.14 4.00 47.35
CA LYS A 2 20.01 3.71 46.20
C LYS A 2 19.38 4.38 44.99
N ARG A 3 20.08 5.37 44.41
CA ARG A 3 19.68 6.02 43.15
C ARG A 3 19.49 4.94 42.09
N GLU A 4 18.30 4.89 41.50
CA GLU A 4 18.05 4.16 40.27
C GLU A 4 19.12 4.56 39.24
N LYS A 5 19.86 3.58 38.71
CA LYS A 5 20.65 3.81 37.50
C LYS A 5 19.65 3.95 36.36
N LYS A 6 19.18 5.18 36.14
CA LYS A 6 18.70 5.62 34.83
C LYS A 6 19.83 5.33 33.86
N TYR A 7 19.69 4.34 32.98
CA TYR A 7 20.61 4.24 31.86
C TYR A 7 20.53 5.59 31.14
N GLY A 8 21.65 6.30 31.08
CA GLY A 8 21.74 7.52 30.28
C GLY A 8 21.44 7.19 28.81
N PRO A 9 21.12 8.20 27.99
CA PRO A 9 20.83 8.05 26.55
C PRO A 9 21.91 7.32 25.73
N ASP A 10 23.07 7.03 26.34
CA ASP A 10 24.25 6.49 25.66
C ASP A 10 24.40 4.96 25.66
N VAL A 11 23.62 4.19 26.42
CA VAL A 11 23.78 2.72 26.51
C VAL A 11 22.63 1.98 25.84
N ILE A 12 22.76 1.72 24.53
CA ILE A 12 21.88 0.81 23.79
C ILE A 12 22.42 -0.62 23.98
N PRO A 13 21.61 -1.59 24.45
CA PRO A 13 22.02 -3.00 24.54
C PRO A 13 22.53 -3.55 23.20
N GLU A 14 23.59 -4.36 23.21
CA GLU A 14 24.24 -4.90 22.00
C GLU A 14 23.26 -5.64 21.06
N LYS A 15 22.34 -6.42 21.64
CA LYS A 15 21.27 -7.09 20.89
C LYS A 15 20.37 -6.11 20.12
N ILE A 16 20.07 -4.96 20.73
CA ILE A 16 19.27 -3.89 20.10
C ILE A 16 20.10 -3.17 19.04
N TYR A 17 21.41 -2.99 19.26
CA TYR A 17 22.31 -2.40 18.28
C TYR A 17 22.41 -3.24 17.00
N LEU A 18 22.56 -4.57 17.12
CA LEU A 18 22.55 -5.50 16.00
C LEU A 18 21.21 -5.47 15.24
N MET A 19 20.08 -5.48 15.96
CA MET A 19 18.75 -5.35 15.35
C MET A 19 18.59 -4.02 14.61
N LEU A 20 19.05 -2.92 15.21
CA LEU A 20 19.01 -1.59 14.60
C LEU A 20 19.89 -1.53 13.35
N HIS A 21 21.06 -2.17 13.36
CA HIS A 21 21.91 -2.28 12.19
C HIS A 21 21.22 -3.03 11.05
N ASN A 22 20.67 -4.22 11.34
CA ASN A 22 19.98 -5.02 10.34
C ASN A 22 18.76 -4.30 9.75
N VAL A 23 17.93 -3.71 10.61
CA VAL A 23 16.77 -2.93 10.16
C VAL A 23 17.20 -1.72 9.34
N SER A 24 18.23 -0.99 9.77
CA SER A 24 18.74 0.16 9.01
C SER A 24 19.27 -0.29 7.64
N PHE A 25 20.02 -1.38 7.59
CA PHE A 25 20.54 -1.95 6.34
C PHE A 25 19.40 -2.36 5.40
N THR A 26 18.42 -3.14 5.91
CA THR A 26 17.26 -3.58 5.12
C THR A 26 16.46 -2.38 4.59
N MET A 27 16.22 -1.36 5.42
CA MET A 27 15.50 -0.16 4.99
C MET A 27 16.29 0.65 3.96
N MET A 28 17.60 0.80 4.13
CA MET A 28 18.43 1.48 3.13
C MET A 28 18.41 0.73 1.80
N ALA A 29 18.51 -0.60 1.81
CA ALA A 29 18.41 -1.41 0.61
C ALA A 29 17.03 -1.25 -0.07
N LEU A 30 15.95 -1.26 0.70
CA LEU A 30 14.59 -1.03 0.20
C LEU A 30 14.45 0.37 -0.39
N PHE A 31 14.94 1.42 0.29
CA PHE A 31 14.90 2.79 -0.21
C PHE A 31 15.69 2.95 -1.52
N ILE A 32 16.88 2.34 -1.62
CA ILE A 32 17.66 2.33 -2.86
C ILE A 32 16.86 1.62 -3.96
N GLY A 33 16.26 0.47 -3.67
CA GLY A 33 15.41 -0.25 -4.62
C GLY A 33 14.25 0.60 -5.14
N VAL A 34 13.54 1.30 -4.25
CA VAL A 34 12.45 2.23 -4.61
C VAL A 34 12.97 3.37 -5.47
N ILE A 35 14.09 4.00 -5.10
CA ILE A 35 14.70 5.09 -5.89
C ILE A 35 15.07 4.60 -7.28
N VAL A 36 15.75 3.46 -7.39
CA VAL A 36 16.16 2.92 -8.70
C VAL A 36 14.93 2.60 -9.55
N PHE A 37 13.90 2.00 -8.96
CA PHE A 37 12.65 1.67 -9.65
C PHE A 37 11.95 2.92 -10.20
N PHE A 38 11.71 3.93 -9.36
CA PHE A 38 11.03 5.15 -9.81
C PHE A 38 11.92 6.06 -10.67
N ALA A 39 13.24 6.03 -10.50
CA ALA A 39 14.17 6.72 -11.40
C ALA A 39 14.16 6.07 -12.80
N ALA A 40 14.10 4.74 -12.88
CA ALA A 40 13.96 4.04 -14.16
C ALA A 40 12.63 4.39 -14.85
N GLN A 41 11.53 4.45 -14.09
CA GLN A 41 10.24 4.92 -14.62
C GLN A 41 10.29 6.37 -15.10
N LEU A 42 10.94 7.26 -14.33
CA LEU A 42 11.11 8.66 -14.72
C LEU A 42 11.94 8.81 -16.00
N ILE A 43 13.05 8.06 -16.11
CA ILE A 43 13.87 8.03 -17.33
C ILE A 43 13.06 7.50 -18.52
N GLY A 44 12.25 6.45 -18.31
CA GLY A 44 11.33 5.96 -19.35
C GLY A 44 10.32 7.01 -19.78
N ALA A 45 9.66 7.68 -18.83
CA ALA A 45 8.65 8.71 -19.12
C ALA A 45 9.26 9.93 -19.86
N VAL A 46 10.44 10.39 -19.45
CA VAL A 46 11.16 11.49 -20.13
C VAL A 46 11.68 11.03 -21.50
N GLY A 47 12.19 9.80 -21.60
CA GLY A 47 12.68 9.25 -22.87
C GLY A 47 11.57 9.05 -23.91
N MET A 48 10.33 8.81 -23.50
CA MET A 48 9.18 8.77 -24.41
C MET A 48 8.79 10.17 -24.89
N LEU A 49 8.86 11.19 -24.02
CA LEU A 49 8.63 12.60 -24.41
C LEU A 49 9.68 13.12 -25.43
N GLU A 50 10.95 12.72 -25.29
CA GLU A 50 11.99 13.08 -26.28
C GLU A 50 11.88 12.26 -27.57
N ALA A 51 11.36 11.03 -27.50
CA ALA A 51 11.15 10.19 -28.69
C ALA A 51 10.01 10.71 -29.57
N ASP A 52 8.94 11.26 -28.98
CA ASP A 52 7.82 11.88 -29.72
C ASP A 52 8.23 13.19 -30.43
N GLU A 53 9.12 14.00 -29.83
CA GLU A 53 9.65 15.19 -30.50
C GLU A 53 10.64 14.81 -31.63
N LEU A 54 11.42 13.74 -31.47
CA LEU A 54 12.34 13.27 -32.52
C LEU A 54 11.59 12.59 -33.69
N SER A 55 10.54 11.83 -33.39
CA SER A 55 9.71 11.14 -34.38
C SER A 55 8.82 12.13 -35.15
N ALA A 56 8.28 13.17 -34.51
CA ALA A 56 7.54 14.24 -35.18
C ALA A 56 8.38 15.05 -36.19
N SER A 57 9.71 15.06 -36.03
CA SER A 57 10.64 15.68 -37.00
C SER A 57 11.06 14.76 -38.15
N GLN A 58 10.73 13.46 -38.07
CA GLN A 58 11.13 12.44 -39.06
C GLN A 58 9.97 11.65 -39.68
N SER A 59 8.70 11.88 -39.32
CA SER A 59 7.55 11.09 -39.80
C SER A 59 6.46 11.91 -40.51
N GLU A 60 6.82 12.81 -41.43
CA GLU A 60 6.01 12.86 -42.65
C GLU A 60 6.25 11.52 -43.37
N THR A 61 5.24 10.66 -43.45
CA THR A 61 5.21 9.29 -44.04
C THR A 61 5.64 8.10 -43.18
N GLN A 62 4.87 7.79 -42.14
CA GLN A 62 4.34 6.43 -41.88
C GLN A 62 3.27 6.51 -40.78
N SER A 63 2.01 6.29 -41.16
CA SER A 63 0.85 6.34 -40.27
C SER A 63 0.84 5.16 -39.30
N GLU A 64 1.27 5.36 -38.06
CA GLU A 64 1.13 4.36 -36.98
C GLU A 64 -0.35 4.05 -36.64
N GLU A 65 -1.30 4.90 -37.06
CA GLU A 65 -2.75 4.61 -36.97
C GLU A 65 -3.20 3.45 -37.89
N ALA A 66 -2.43 3.09 -38.94
CA ALA A 66 -2.87 2.11 -39.92
C ALA A 66 -2.77 0.63 -39.45
N ASP A 67 -2.07 0.35 -38.34
CA ASP A 67 -1.80 -1.01 -37.85
C ASP A 67 -2.40 -1.32 -36.45
N ILE A 68 -3.20 -0.42 -35.88
CA ILE A 68 -3.89 -0.70 -34.61
C ILE A 68 -5.07 -1.64 -34.88
N THR A 69 -4.92 -2.91 -34.50
CA THR A 69 -5.97 -3.92 -34.60
C THR A 69 -6.63 -4.19 -33.25
N LEU A 70 -7.82 -4.81 -33.26
CA LEU A 70 -8.51 -5.26 -32.03
C LEU A 70 -7.71 -6.32 -31.23
N GLU A 71 -6.73 -6.97 -31.87
CA GLU A 71 -5.87 -7.97 -31.22
C GLU A 71 -4.64 -7.36 -30.55
N LYS A 72 -4.37 -6.06 -30.76
CA LYS A 72 -3.26 -5.35 -30.14
C LYS A 72 -3.32 -5.51 -28.62
N ASP A 73 -2.23 -6.04 -28.07
CA ASP A 73 -2.02 -6.14 -26.63
C ASP A 73 -1.86 -4.76 -26.01
N ILE A 74 -2.61 -4.50 -24.95
CA ILE A 74 -2.51 -3.26 -24.15
C ILE A 74 -1.96 -3.54 -22.75
N GLY A 75 -1.68 -4.81 -22.41
CA GLY A 75 -1.05 -5.23 -21.17
C GLY A 75 -1.92 -6.18 -20.34
N HIS A 76 -1.76 -6.09 -19.03
CA HIS A 76 -2.45 -6.97 -18.09
C HIS A 76 -2.85 -6.25 -16.82
N ASN A 77 -4.04 -6.61 -16.32
CA ASN A 77 -4.55 -6.15 -15.05
C ASN A 77 -4.52 -7.30 -14.03
N TYR A 78 -4.04 -7.04 -12.80
CA TYR A 78 -3.97 -8.05 -11.73
C TYR A 78 -4.93 -7.79 -10.55
N CYS A 79 -5.70 -8.81 -10.13
CA CYS A 79 -6.76 -8.66 -9.11
C CYS A 79 -6.38 -9.01 -7.66
N GLY A 80 -5.10 -9.26 -7.37
CA GLY A 80 -4.67 -9.84 -6.09
C GLY A 80 -4.65 -11.38 -6.07
N THR A 81 -5.07 -12.08 -7.13
CA THR A 81 -4.89 -13.55 -7.22
C THR A 81 -4.53 -14.06 -8.61
N PHE A 82 -5.08 -13.44 -9.64
CA PHE A 82 -4.73 -13.73 -11.03
C PHE A 82 -4.72 -12.46 -11.86
N PHE A 83 -4.05 -12.51 -13.02
CA PHE A 83 -4.14 -11.44 -14.00
C PHE A 83 -5.01 -11.85 -15.19
N ILE A 84 -5.58 -10.84 -15.83
CA ILE A 84 -6.27 -10.94 -17.11
C ILE A 84 -5.44 -10.23 -18.18
N TRP A 85 -5.36 -10.84 -19.35
CA TRP A 85 -4.75 -10.24 -20.53
C TRP A 85 -5.71 -9.28 -21.20
N GLN A 86 -5.22 -8.13 -21.63
CA GLN A 86 -6.05 -7.06 -22.19
C GLN A 86 -5.67 -6.81 -23.63
N THR A 87 -6.68 -6.72 -24.48
CA THR A 87 -6.53 -6.34 -25.88
C THR A 87 -7.49 -5.21 -26.19
N VAL A 88 -7.23 -4.47 -27.27
CA VAL A 88 -8.15 -3.41 -27.69
C VAL A 88 -9.59 -3.92 -27.82
N GLY A 89 -9.79 -5.09 -28.45
CA GLY A 89 -11.12 -5.65 -28.68
C GLY A 89 -11.84 -6.20 -27.45
N ASN A 90 -11.16 -6.40 -26.32
CA ASN A 90 -11.82 -6.81 -25.07
C ASN A 90 -12.01 -5.64 -24.08
N CYS A 91 -11.33 -4.52 -24.31
CA CYS A 91 -11.39 -3.32 -23.48
C CYS A 91 -12.13 -2.14 -24.12
N TYR A 92 -12.22 -2.04 -25.46
CA TYR A 92 -12.81 -0.92 -26.20
C TYR A 92 -13.72 -1.42 -27.33
N LYS A 93 -14.74 -0.63 -27.72
CA LYS A 93 -15.71 -1.06 -28.76
C LYS A 93 -15.11 -1.08 -30.16
N SER A 94 -14.12 -0.21 -30.39
CA SER A 94 -13.41 -0.08 -31.66
C SER A 94 -11.97 0.38 -31.40
N THR A 95 -11.15 0.31 -32.44
CA THR A 95 -9.82 0.93 -32.47
C THR A 95 -9.91 2.44 -32.32
N ASP A 96 -10.94 3.07 -32.89
CA ASP A 96 -11.19 4.51 -32.80
C ASP A 96 -11.50 4.94 -31.36
N ASP A 97 -12.29 4.17 -30.62
CA ASP A 97 -12.59 4.44 -29.21
C ASP A 97 -11.33 4.31 -28.33
N TYR A 98 -10.45 3.35 -28.65
CA TYR A 98 -9.15 3.23 -27.98
C TYR A 98 -8.25 4.44 -28.26
N ILE A 99 -8.18 4.89 -29.52
CA ILE A 99 -7.41 6.08 -29.91
C ILE A 99 -8.02 7.34 -29.26
N ALA A 100 -9.34 7.48 -29.23
CA ALA A 100 -10.04 8.60 -28.59
C ALA A 100 -9.78 8.65 -27.08
N ALA A 101 -9.81 7.49 -26.41
CA ALA A 101 -9.45 7.39 -25.00
C ALA A 101 -7.99 7.79 -24.73
N GLY A 102 -7.07 7.38 -25.60
CA GLY A 102 -5.66 7.79 -25.57
C GLY A 102 -5.51 9.29 -25.73
N ASN A 103 -6.09 9.87 -26.79
CA ASN A 103 -6.03 11.29 -27.09
C ASN A 103 -6.63 12.16 -25.97
N GLU A 104 -7.73 11.74 -25.33
CA GLU A 104 -8.33 12.48 -24.22
C GLU A 104 -7.44 12.45 -22.97
N LEU A 105 -6.78 11.32 -22.70
CA LEU A 105 -5.81 11.20 -21.63
C LEU A 105 -4.53 12.00 -21.95
N ASP A 106 -4.11 12.01 -23.22
CA ASP A 106 -2.95 12.74 -23.71
C ASP A 106 -3.19 14.25 -23.68
N GLU A 107 -4.35 14.75 -24.11
CA GLU A 107 -4.70 16.17 -23.99
C GLU A 107 -4.65 16.64 -22.53
N PHE A 108 -5.11 15.80 -21.61
CA PHE A 108 -4.99 16.07 -20.18
C PHE A 108 -3.53 16.05 -19.72
N THR A 109 -2.76 15.03 -20.09
CA THR A 109 -1.37 14.85 -19.64
C THR A 109 -0.39 15.81 -20.30
N ASP A 110 -0.70 16.33 -21.49
CA ASP A 110 0.08 17.35 -22.20
C ASP A 110 -0.22 18.77 -21.75
N SER A 111 -1.35 18.98 -21.07
CA SER A 111 -1.58 20.24 -20.37
C SER A 111 -0.45 20.53 -19.38
N VAL A 112 -0.19 21.80 -19.08
CA VAL A 112 0.81 22.19 -18.07
C VAL A 112 0.54 21.49 -16.73
N GLY A 113 -0.73 21.28 -16.37
CA GLY A 113 -1.14 20.53 -15.17
C GLY A 113 -0.83 19.04 -15.26
N GLY A 114 -1.02 18.44 -16.43
CA GLY A 114 -0.74 17.02 -16.72
C GLY A 114 0.73 16.67 -16.73
N LYS A 115 1.57 17.48 -17.39
CA LYS A 115 3.04 17.28 -17.45
C LYS A 115 3.65 17.36 -16.07
N ILE A 116 3.15 18.32 -15.27
CA ILE A 116 3.48 18.43 -13.86
C ILE A 116 3.03 17.15 -13.13
N ALA A 117 1.78 16.69 -13.26
CA ALA A 117 1.29 15.51 -12.54
C ALA A 117 2.08 14.21 -12.88
N ASN A 118 2.32 13.92 -14.16
CA ASN A 118 3.00 12.70 -14.63
C ASN A 118 4.49 12.66 -14.23
N SER A 119 5.19 13.80 -14.26
CA SER A 119 6.59 13.87 -13.83
C SER A 119 6.73 14.03 -12.31
N PHE A 120 5.75 14.64 -11.66
CA PHE A 120 5.80 14.97 -10.23
C PHE A 120 5.74 13.74 -9.35
N ILE A 121 4.88 12.75 -9.63
CA ILE A 121 4.77 11.54 -8.81
C ILE A 121 6.11 10.79 -8.71
N PRO A 122 6.74 10.33 -9.80
CA PRO A 122 8.01 9.61 -9.74
C PRO A 122 9.15 10.50 -9.19
N LEU A 123 9.23 11.77 -9.60
CA LEU A 123 10.26 12.69 -9.11
C LEU A 123 10.12 12.95 -7.60
N ALA A 124 8.91 13.19 -7.11
CA ALA A 124 8.64 13.43 -5.69
C ALA A 124 8.99 12.18 -4.87
N VAL A 125 8.63 10.98 -5.33
CA VAL A 125 9.03 9.73 -4.68
C VAL A 125 10.55 9.62 -4.60
N VAL A 126 11.27 9.83 -5.70
CA VAL A 126 12.75 9.80 -5.72
C VAL A 126 13.33 10.81 -4.72
N ILE A 127 12.87 12.06 -4.72
CA ILE A 127 13.35 13.11 -3.81
C ILE A 127 13.06 12.75 -2.34
N ILE A 128 11.86 12.24 -2.03
CA ILE A 128 11.47 11.82 -0.68
C ILE A 128 12.41 10.73 -0.16
N PHE A 129 12.64 9.68 -0.96
CA PHE A 129 13.45 8.54 -0.54
C PHE A 129 14.96 8.85 -0.53
N ILE A 130 15.47 9.70 -1.44
CA ILE A 130 16.85 10.22 -1.36
C ILE A 130 17.03 11.03 -0.08
N SER A 131 16.08 11.91 0.23
CA SER A 131 16.12 12.72 1.45
C SER A 131 16.16 11.83 2.68
N LEU A 132 15.30 10.80 2.74
CA LEU A 132 15.33 9.78 3.79
C LEU A 132 16.69 9.09 3.89
N LEU A 133 17.25 8.60 2.77
CA LEU A 133 18.56 7.94 2.77
C LEU A 133 19.67 8.84 3.31
N VAL A 134 19.73 10.09 2.86
CA VAL A 134 20.74 11.06 3.32
C VAL A 134 20.61 11.31 4.82
N ILE A 135 19.38 11.43 5.32
CA ILE A 135 19.09 11.63 6.74
C ILE A 135 19.50 10.39 7.55
N PHE A 136 19.11 9.19 7.12
CA PHE A 136 19.46 7.93 7.77
C PHE A 136 20.98 7.66 7.78
N ARG A 137 21.71 8.15 6.77
CA ARG A 137 23.17 7.98 6.65
C ARG A 137 23.98 9.02 7.43
N LYS A 138 23.52 10.27 7.51
CA LYS A 138 24.26 11.39 8.14
C LYS A 138 24.03 11.52 9.65
N TYR A 139 22.89 11.06 10.17
CA TYR A 139 22.62 11.19 11.60
C TYR A 139 23.25 10.03 12.39
N ASP A 140 23.98 10.38 13.45
CA ASP A 140 24.30 9.43 14.52
C ASP A 140 22.98 8.78 14.97
N ARG A 141 22.92 7.44 14.88
CA ARG A 141 21.74 6.64 15.21
C ARG A 141 21.20 6.97 16.60
N LYS A 142 22.03 7.48 17.52
CA LYS A 142 21.60 7.96 18.84
C LYS A 142 20.94 9.35 18.80
N ARG A 143 21.47 10.29 18.01
CA ARG A 143 20.97 11.68 17.92
C ARG A 143 19.76 11.87 17.03
N PHE A 144 19.53 10.98 16.07
CA PHE A 144 18.36 11.06 15.18
C PHE A 144 17.05 11.09 15.98
N PHE A 145 17.00 10.33 17.07
CA PHE A 145 15.80 10.14 17.88
C PHE A 145 15.61 11.19 18.98
N ASP A 146 16.66 11.94 19.33
CA ASP A 146 16.68 12.76 20.56
C ASP A 146 16.25 14.23 20.38
N THR A 147 16.25 14.78 19.15
CA THR A 147 16.00 16.23 18.98
C THR A 147 15.05 16.61 17.85
N LYS A 148 15.21 16.09 16.63
CA LYS A 148 14.41 16.54 15.47
C LYS A 148 13.98 15.45 14.47
N GLY A 149 14.30 14.17 14.71
CA GLY A 149 13.95 13.06 13.80
C GLY A 149 12.47 12.98 13.45
N TRP A 150 11.59 13.29 14.41
CA TRP A 150 10.15 13.28 14.20
C TRP A 150 9.68 14.26 13.12
N ARG A 151 10.39 15.40 12.94
CA ARG A 151 10.05 16.39 11.91
C ARG A 151 10.23 15.81 10.52
N TRP A 152 11.26 15.01 10.32
CA TRP A 152 11.54 14.35 9.05
C TRP A 152 10.47 13.32 8.72
N PHE A 153 10.07 12.47 9.68
CA PHE A 153 8.95 11.55 9.47
C PHE A 153 7.65 12.29 9.18
N LEU A 154 7.41 13.43 9.84
CA LEU A 154 6.23 14.25 9.56
C LEU A 154 6.27 14.82 8.14
N SER A 155 7.39 15.40 7.71
CA SER A 155 7.57 15.92 6.35
C SER A 155 7.41 14.83 5.28
N VAL A 156 7.96 13.64 5.54
CA VAL A 156 7.82 12.48 4.66
C VAL A 156 6.37 12.00 4.60
N GLY A 157 5.69 11.90 5.75
CA GLY A 157 4.28 11.51 5.82
C GLY A 157 3.37 12.49 5.09
N ILE A 158 3.62 13.80 5.19
CA ILE A 158 2.90 14.83 4.43
C ILE A 158 3.18 14.68 2.94
N SER A 159 4.45 14.57 2.54
CA SER A 159 4.84 14.47 1.13
C SER A 159 4.26 13.23 0.46
N LEU A 160 4.33 12.07 1.13
CA LEU A 160 3.72 10.83 0.64
C LEU A 160 2.20 10.95 0.57
N SER A 161 1.54 11.60 1.54
CA SER A 161 0.10 11.84 1.46
C SER A 161 -0.28 12.68 0.22
N VAL A 162 0.49 13.73 -0.08
CA VAL A 162 0.24 14.59 -1.26
C VAL A 162 0.44 13.80 -2.54
N VAL A 163 1.56 13.07 -2.67
CA VAL A 163 1.84 12.23 -3.84
C VAL A 163 0.74 11.19 -4.04
N ASN A 164 0.32 10.50 -2.98
CA ASN A 164 -0.71 9.48 -3.06
C ASN A 164 -2.10 10.07 -3.39
N LEU A 165 -2.40 11.29 -2.97
CA LEU A 165 -3.65 11.97 -3.35
C LEU A 165 -3.67 12.34 -4.83
N MET A 166 -2.53 12.77 -5.38
CA MET A 166 -2.40 13.02 -6.82
C MET A 166 -2.51 11.73 -7.62
N ASP A 167 -1.88 10.65 -7.15
CA ASP A 167 -1.98 9.32 -7.75
C ASP A 167 -3.43 8.82 -7.81
N ILE A 168 -4.19 8.95 -6.70
CA ILE A 168 -5.64 8.67 -6.69
C ILE A 168 -6.36 9.48 -7.76
N TYR A 169 -6.07 10.78 -7.85
CA TYR A 169 -6.77 11.66 -8.78
C TYR A 169 -6.54 11.22 -10.23
N MET A 170 -5.29 10.90 -10.59
CA MET A 170 -4.92 10.41 -11.92
C MET A 170 -5.64 9.10 -12.24
N HIS A 171 -5.69 8.15 -11.32
CA HIS A 171 -6.39 6.88 -11.54
C HIS A 171 -7.92 7.01 -11.60
N CYS A 172 -8.50 7.95 -10.84
CA CYS A 172 -9.92 8.29 -10.96
C CYS A 172 -10.24 8.85 -12.34
N LEU A 173 -9.38 9.71 -12.89
CA LEU A 173 -9.53 10.26 -14.23
C LEU A 173 -9.41 9.16 -15.30
N ALA A 174 -8.35 8.33 -15.23
CA ALA A 174 -8.16 7.22 -16.16
C ALA A 174 -9.37 6.26 -16.15
N ALA A 175 -9.87 5.88 -14.97
CA ALA A 175 -11.06 5.04 -14.85
C ALA A 175 -12.33 5.70 -15.41
N HIS A 176 -12.43 7.03 -15.36
CA HIS A 176 -13.55 7.76 -15.94
C HIS A 176 -13.51 7.71 -17.48
N ILE A 177 -12.36 7.99 -18.07
CA ILE A 177 -12.14 7.96 -19.53
C ILE A 177 -12.37 6.54 -20.05
N ASP A 178 -11.77 5.53 -19.42
CA ASP A 178 -11.94 4.11 -19.80
C ASP A 178 -13.40 3.68 -19.73
N ARG A 179 -14.21 4.24 -18.83
CA ARG A 179 -15.64 3.94 -18.75
C ARG A 179 -16.44 4.58 -19.89
N ILE A 180 -16.03 5.74 -20.39
CA ILE A 180 -16.73 6.43 -21.48
C ILE A 180 -16.54 5.67 -22.80
N HIS A 181 -15.29 5.30 -23.09
CA HIS A 181 -14.88 4.69 -24.36
C HIS A 181 -14.83 3.16 -24.33
N GLY A 182 -14.81 2.57 -23.13
CA GLY A 182 -14.61 1.14 -22.95
C GLY A 182 -15.80 0.25 -23.33
N THR A 183 -15.49 -1.03 -23.54
CA THR A 183 -16.43 -2.15 -23.65
C THR A 183 -15.90 -3.35 -22.87
N GLY A 184 -16.67 -4.44 -22.85
CA GLY A 184 -16.28 -5.69 -22.21
C GLY A 184 -15.86 -5.47 -20.77
N ILE A 185 -14.56 -5.60 -20.50
CA ILE A 185 -13.97 -5.50 -19.16
C ILE A 185 -14.09 -4.10 -18.57
N PHE A 186 -14.02 -3.05 -19.42
CA PHE A 186 -14.03 -1.66 -18.98
C PHE A 186 -15.43 -1.02 -18.96
N THR A 187 -16.47 -1.75 -19.37
CA THR A 187 -17.87 -1.27 -19.41
C THR A 187 -18.30 -0.57 -18.12
N ASN A 188 -17.90 -1.10 -16.96
CA ASN A 188 -18.17 -0.48 -15.66
C ASN A 188 -16.87 -0.27 -14.86
N ALA A 189 -15.78 0.10 -15.53
CA ALA A 189 -14.54 0.44 -14.83
C ALA A 189 -14.79 1.57 -13.83
N ALA A 190 -14.26 1.38 -12.62
CA ALA A 190 -14.29 2.38 -11.56
C ALA A 190 -12.95 2.34 -10.83
N TYR A 191 -12.51 3.46 -10.27
CA TYR A 191 -11.28 3.46 -9.49
C TYR A 191 -11.44 2.57 -8.24
N TYR A 192 -10.57 1.57 -8.10
CA TYR A 192 -10.49 0.77 -6.89
C TYR A 192 -9.52 1.43 -5.93
N CYS A 193 -10.07 2.10 -4.92
CA CYS A 193 -9.26 2.74 -3.89
C CYS A 193 -8.43 1.71 -3.13
N GLN A 194 -7.13 1.66 -3.44
CA GLN A 194 -6.14 0.91 -2.70
C GLN A 194 -5.79 1.65 -1.39
N ALA A 195 -6.78 1.81 -0.51
CA ALA A 195 -6.67 2.61 0.72
C ALA A 195 -5.45 2.24 1.58
N TYR A 196 -5.00 0.99 1.49
CA TYR A 196 -3.82 0.48 2.19
C TYR A 196 -2.49 1.09 1.65
N ASN A 197 -2.36 1.29 0.34
CA ASN A 197 -1.20 1.93 -0.30
C ASN A 197 -1.23 3.46 -0.13
N VAL A 198 -2.41 4.04 -0.33
CA VAL A 198 -2.57 5.49 -0.34
C VAL A 198 -2.57 6.06 1.08
N LEU A 199 -3.22 5.39 2.04
CA LEU A 199 -3.47 5.94 3.38
C LEU A 199 -2.76 5.16 4.50
N GLY A 200 -2.57 3.85 4.33
CA GLY A 200 -1.95 2.98 5.34
C GLY A 200 -0.48 3.31 5.61
N GLY A 201 0.32 3.45 4.55
CA GLY A 201 1.72 3.86 4.64
C GLY A 201 1.91 5.20 5.35
N PRO A 202 1.29 6.29 4.88
CA PRO A 202 1.36 7.59 5.55
C PRO A 202 0.87 7.57 7.00
N ALA A 203 -0.21 6.85 7.31
CA ALA A 203 -0.71 6.74 8.68
C ALA A 203 0.32 6.09 9.64
N LEU A 204 1.02 5.05 9.20
CA LEU A 204 2.09 4.40 9.97
C LEU A 204 3.31 5.33 10.17
N ILE A 205 3.63 6.15 9.17
CA ILE A 205 4.69 7.16 9.27
C ILE A 205 4.31 8.28 10.23
N PHE A 206 3.07 8.78 10.16
CA PHE A 206 2.54 9.77 11.12
C PHE A 206 2.52 9.21 12.54
N MET A 207 2.09 7.96 12.71
CA MET A 207 2.14 7.28 14.00
C MET A 207 3.57 7.29 14.55
N THR A 208 4.55 6.92 13.72
CA THR A 208 5.97 6.89 14.12
C THR A 208 6.47 8.28 14.49
N ALA A 209 6.17 9.30 13.69
CA ALA A 209 6.52 10.69 13.96
C ALA A 209 5.96 11.18 15.31
N LEU A 210 4.69 10.90 15.58
CA LEU A 210 4.03 11.34 16.80
C LEU A 210 4.52 10.57 18.04
N ILE A 211 4.82 9.28 17.91
CA ILE A 211 5.46 8.48 18.97
C ILE A 211 6.85 9.04 19.29
N MET A 212 7.67 9.31 18.26
CA MET A 212 8.98 9.93 18.42
C MET A 212 8.88 11.27 19.13
N ARG A 213 7.98 12.13 18.66
CA ARG A 213 7.76 13.44 19.24
C ARG A 213 7.31 13.35 20.70
N GLN A 214 6.44 12.39 21.04
CA GLN A 214 6.02 12.16 22.42
C GLN A 214 7.24 11.86 23.30
N HIS A 215 8.09 10.93 22.87
CA HIS A 215 9.30 10.58 23.60
C HIS A 215 10.24 11.78 23.76
N THR A 216 10.53 12.50 22.68
CA THR A 216 11.38 13.70 22.72
C THR A 216 10.84 14.73 23.71
N LEU A 217 9.54 15.02 23.69
CA LEU A 217 8.93 15.97 24.61
C LEU A 217 9.07 15.51 26.08
N ASN A 218 8.88 14.23 26.37
CA ASN A 218 9.06 13.69 27.72
C ASN A 218 10.51 13.78 28.21
N VAL A 219 11.48 13.40 27.37
CA VAL A 219 12.91 13.44 27.72
C VAL A 219 13.35 14.86 28.07
N HIS A 220 12.81 15.85 27.36
CA HIS A 220 13.11 17.28 27.58
C HIS A 220 12.17 17.97 28.57
N ASN A 221 11.28 17.23 29.26
CA ASN A 221 10.27 17.78 30.20
C ASN A 221 9.41 18.90 29.59
N LEU A 222 9.08 18.78 28.31
CA LEU A 222 8.24 19.73 27.57
C LEU A 222 6.76 19.31 27.61
N PRO A 223 5.81 20.25 27.41
CA PRO A 223 4.38 19.94 27.39
C PRO A 223 4.01 18.90 26.33
N THR A 224 3.22 17.89 26.71
CA THR A 224 2.85 16.77 25.81
C THR A 224 1.39 16.73 25.39
N ASP A 225 0.50 17.51 26.01
CA ASP A 225 -0.95 17.38 25.82
C ASP A 225 -1.40 17.50 24.37
N GLY A 226 -0.82 18.43 23.61
CA GLY A 226 -1.10 18.57 22.18
C GLY A 226 -0.71 17.33 21.36
N ASN A 227 0.41 16.70 21.69
CA ASN A 227 0.87 15.50 21.00
C ASN A 227 0.06 14.26 21.40
N ARG A 228 -0.31 14.14 22.68
CA ARG A 228 -1.24 13.11 23.17
C ARG A 228 -2.60 13.20 22.47
N LYS A 229 -3.12 14.42 22.28
CA LYS A 229 -4.37 14.66 21.53
C LYS A 229 -4.22 14.25 20.07
N ALA A 230 -3.11 14.62 19.42
CA ALA A 230 -2.83 14.23 18.04
C ALA A 230 -2.77 12.71 17.85
N LEU A 231 -2.09 11.98 18.74
CA LEU A 231 -2.06 10.50 18.73
C LEU A 231 -3.46 9.89 18.86
N LYS A 232 -4.30 10.42 19.76
CA LYS A 232 -5.68 9.95 19.94
C LYS A 232 -6.55 10.23 18.70
N ILE A 233 -6.41 11.40 18.10
CA ILE A 233 -7.12 11.76 16.86
C ILE A 233 -6.69 10.84 15.73
N LEU A 234 -5.37 10.63 15.54
CA LEU A 234 -4.85 9.71 14.53
C LEU A 234 -5.37 8.29 14.75
N ALA A 235 -5.40 7.80 15.99
CA ALA A 235 -5.97 6.49 16.31
C ALA A 235 -7.47 6.39 15.95
N GLY A 236 -8.24 7.45 16.23
CA GLY A 236 -9.65 7.54 15.85
C GLY A 236 -9.85 7.52 14.33
N LEU A 237 -9.04 8.29 13.59
CA LEU A 237 -9.09 8.36 12.12
C LEU A 237 -8.70 7.04 11.47
N VAL A 238 -7.59 6.43 11.90
CA VAL A 238 -7.15 5.11 11.42
C VAL A 238 -8.22 4.06 11.68
N GLY A 239 -8.84 4.09 12.87
CA GLY A 239 -9.98 3.23 13.18
C GLY A 239 -11.17 3.47 12.25
N ALA A 240 -11.67 4.71 12.16
CA ALA A 240 -12.86 5.03 11.38
C ALA A 240 -12.69 4.69 9.88
N VAL A 241 -11.59 5.13 9.27
CA VAL A 241 -11.31 4.89 7.84
C VAL A 241 -11.06 3.40 7.58
N GLY A 242 -10.22 2.77 8.41
CA GLY A 242 -9.86 1.37 8.25
C GLY A 242 -11.04 0.41 8.45
N PHE A 243 -11.80 0.57 9.54
CA PHE A 243 -13.00 -0.23 9.77
C PHE A 243 -14.10 0.05 8.74
N GLY A 244 -14.31 1.32 8.35
CA GLY A 244 -15.26 1.68 7.31
C GLY A 244 -14.95 0.97 5.99
N PHE A 245 -13.69 1.02 5.53
CA PHE A 245 -13.27 0.33 4.32
C PHE A 245 -13.45 -1.19 4.41
N MET A 246 -13.07 -1.82 5.53
CA MET A 246 -13.26 -3.27 5.70
C MET A 246 -14.75 -3.66 5.72
N LEU A 247 -15.60 -2.89 6.39
CA LEU A 247 -17.04 -3.16 6.46
C LEU A 247 -17.69 -3.03 5.09
N VAL A 248 -17.33 -2.00 4.32
CA VAL A 248 -17.79 -1.86 2.94
C VAL A 248 -17.37 -3.06 2.12
N ARG A 249 -16.09 -3.45 2.14
CA ARG A 249 -15.59 -4.58 1.34
C ARG A 249 -16.21 -5.91 1.76
N PHE A 250 -16.32 -6.18 3.05
CA PHE A 250 -16.98 -7.39 3.55
C PHE A 250 -18.47 -7.40 3.16
N GLY A 251 -19.16 -6.27 3.32
CA GLY A 251 -20.54 -6.09 2.90
C GLY A 251 -20.74 -6.34 1.40
N THR A 252 -19.84 -5.84 0.55
CA THR A 252 -19.84 -6.10 -0.90
C THR A 252 -19.70 -7.60 -1.18
N ARG A 253 -18.75 -8.30 -0.56
CA ARG A 253 -18.58 -9.77 -0.75
C ARG A 253 -19.81 -10.56 -0.33
N VAL A 254 -20.43 -10.18 0.77
CA VAL A 254 -21.66 -10.82 1.26
C VAL A 254 -22.83 -10.54 0.29
N TYR A 255 -22.96 -9.30 -0.17
CA TYR A 255 -23.97 -8.89 -1.14
C TYR A 255 -23.84 -9.64 -2.46
N GLU A 256 -22.62 -9.77 -3.01
CA GLU A 256 -22.33 -10.54 -4.22
C GLU A 256 -22.82 -12.00 -4.11
N ILE A 257 -22.66 -12.63 -2.93
CA ILE A 257 -23.14 -13.99 -2.69
C ILE A 257 -24.67 -14.07 -2.61
N PHE A 258 -25.33 -13.07 -2.03
CA PHE A 258 -26.80 -13.06 -1.98
C PHE A 258 -27.43 -12.77 -3.34
N CYS A 259 -26.79 -11.95 -4.16
CA CYS A 259 -27.30 -11.48 -5.45
C CYS A 259 -26.68 -12.21 -6.65
N TYR A 260 -25.96 -13.32 -6.43
CA TYR A 260 -25.15 -14.05 -7.42
C TYR A 260 -25.89 -14.45 -8.72
N LYS A 261 -27.22 -14.51 -8.72
CA LYS A 261 -28.02 -14.89 -9.90
C LYS A 261 -28.21 -13.74 -10.89
N THR A 262 -28.12 -12.49 -10.42
CA THR A 262 -28.55 -11.31 -11.17
C THR A 262 -27.50 -10.20 -11.21
N HIS A 263 -26.40 -10.34 -10.47
CA HIS A 263 -25.38 -9.32 -10.35
C HIS A 263 -23.99 -9.88 -10.61
N ASP A 264 -23.17 -9.06 -11.27
CA ASP A 264 -21.76 -9.31 -11.44
C ASP A 264 -21.00 -9.00 -10.15
N ALA A 265 -20.08 -9.88 -9.79
CA ALA A 265 -19.15 -9.63 -8.70
C ALA A 265 -18.03 -8.69 -9.16
N ARG A 266 -17.38 -8.03 -8.21
CA ARG A 266 -16.34 -7.05 -8.51
C ARG A 266 -14.95 -7.57 -8.16
N LEU A 267 -14.02 -7.35 -9.07
CA LEU A 267 -12.61 -7.70 -8.93
C LEU A 267 -11.77 -6.46 -8.68
N PRO A 268 -11.04 -6.41 -7.56
CA PRO A 268 -10.12 -5.32 -7.28
C PRO A 268 -8.84 -5.54 -8.09
N PHE A 269 -8.80 -4.99 -9.31
CA PHE A 269 -7.59 -4.89 -10.10
C PHE A 269 -6.74 -3.71 -9.64
N TYR A 270 -5.45 -3.71 -10.00
CA TYR A 270 -4.42 -2.78 -9.50
C TYR A 270 -4.96 -1.35 -9.29
N PHE A 271 -5.57 -0.72 -10.29
CA PHE A 271 -6.24 0.57 -10.13
C PHE A 271 -7.76 0.54 -10.37
N TYR A 272 -8.29 -0.55 -10.92
CA TYR A 272 -9.68 -0.64 -11.34
C TYR A 272 -10.48 -1.63 -10.53
N MET A 273 -11.76 -1.34 -10.35
CA MET A 273 -12.77 -2.27 -9.89
C MET A 273 -13.56 -2.75 -11.10
N LEU A 274 -13.19 -3.91 -11.62
CA LEU A 274 -13.77 -4.47 -12.85
C LEU A 274 -14.85 -5.50 -12.52
N ASP A 275 -15.79 -5.70 -13.43
CA ASP A 275 -16.80 -6.75 -13.29
C ASP A 275 -16.20 -8.14 -13.57
N PHE A 276 -16.65 -9.10 -12.77
CA PHE A 276 -16.52 -10.54 -13.01
C PHE A 276 -17.90 -11.06 -13.40
N PRO A 277 -18.21 -11.11 -14.71
CA PRO A 277 -19.59 -11.26 -15.12
C PRO A 277 -20.16 -12.63 -14.77
N ARG A 278 -21.37 -12.64 -14.19
CA ARG A 278 -22.10 -13.87 -13.88
C ARG A 278 -22.32 -14.72 -15.12
N GLU A 279 -22.57 -14.06 -16.25
CA GLU A 279 -22.95 -14.73 -17.52
C GLU A 279 -21.82 -15.58 -18.11
N LEU A 280 -20.58 -15.35 -17.70
CA LEU A 280 -19.43 -16.10 -18.18
C LEU A 280 -19.30 -17.49 -17.54
N GLU A 281 -20.02 -17.75 -16.45
CA GLU A 281 -20.13 -19.07 -15.83
C GLU A 281 -21.52 -19.67 -16.13
N PRO A 282 -21.60 -20.76 -16.92
CA PRO A 282 -22.88 -21.33 -17.34
C PRO A 282 -23.78 -21.78 -16.18
N SER A 283 -23.18 -22.16 -15.04
CA SER A 283 -23.91 -22.64 -13.87
C SER A 283 -23.97 -21.57 -12.76
N PRO A 284 -25.15 -21.01 -12.44
CA PRO A 284 -25.28 -20.06 -11.33
C PRO A 284 -24.76 -20.61 -10.00
N GLU A 285 -24.93 -21.89 -9.73
CA GLU A 285 -24.41 -22.52 -8.51
C GLU A 285 -22.89 -22.66 -8.53
N ALA A 286 -22.28 -22.90 -9.70
CA ALA A 286 -20.82 -22.87 -9.83
C ALA A 286 -20.28 -21.46 -9.60
N TYR A 287 -20.95 -20.44 -10.14
CA TYR A 287 -20.60 -19.03 -9.91
C TYR A 287 -20.68 -18.69 -8.43
N ARG A 288 -21.78 -19.07 -7.75
CA ARG A 288 -21.92 -18.92 -6.30
C ARG A 288 -20.81 -19.60 -5.52
N ASN A 289 -20.41 -20.81 -5.90
CA ASN A 289 -19.33 -21.54 -5.23
C ASN A 289 -17.99 -20.81 -5.35
N VAL A 290 -17.71 -20.20 -6.50
CA VAL A 290 -16.54 -19.32 -6.66
C VAL A 290 -16.65 -18.12 -5.74
N LEU A 291 -17.78 -17.41 -5.71
CA LEU A 291 -17.95 -16.26 -4.81
C LEU A 291 -17.82 -16.64 -3.33
N PHE A 292 -18.38 -17.78 -2.93
CA PHE A 292 -18.28 -18.30 -1.57
C PHE A 292 -16.84 -18.67 -1.22
N PHE A 293 -16.12 -19.32 -2.14
CA PHE A 293 -14.70 -19.61 -1.97
C PHE A 293 -13.88 -18.32 -1.80
N ARG A 294 -14.19 -17.28 -2.58
CA ARG A 294 -13.53 -15.98 -2.47
C ARG A 294 -13.79 -15.30 -1.13
N LEU A 295 -15.00 -15.41 -0.58
CA LEU A 295 -15.27 -14.95 0.78
C LEU A 295 -14.45 -15.74 1.82
N ILE A 296 -14.37 -17.07 1.71
CA ILE A 296 -13.53 -17.91 2.59
C ILE A 296 -12.06 -17.47 2.51
N LYS A 297 -11.57 -17.21 1.31
CA LYS A 297 -10.20 -16.75 1.06
C LYS A 297 -9.93 -15.35 1.63
N ASP A 298 -10.87 -14.41 1.48
CA ASP A 298 -10.72 -13.04 1.97
C ASP A 298 -10.93 -12.93 3.50
N LEU A 299 -11.64 -13.87 4.13
CA LEU A 299 -11.97 -13.85 5.56
C LEU A 299 -10.75 -13.79 6.51
N PRO A 300 -9.69 -14.62 6.33
CA PRO A 300 -8.45 -14.48 7.08
C PRO A 300 -7.82 -13.08 6.99
N VAL A 301 -7.91 -12.44 5.81
CA VAL A 301 -7.38 -11.10 5.59
C VAL A 301 -8.21 -10.07 6.35
N PHE A 302 -9.54 -10.17 6.33
CA PHE A 302 -10.43 -9.30 7.11
C PHE A 302 -10.18 -9.41 8.61
N ILE A 303 -10.08 -10.63 9.14
CA ILE A 303 -9.84 -10.88 10.56
C ILE A 303 -8.47 -10.35 10.98
N ALA A 304 -7.41 -10.69 10.23
CA ALA A 304 -6.06 -10.26 10.55
C ALA A 304 -5.90 -8.73 10.47
N THR A 305 -6.49 -8.09 9.46
CA THR A 305 -6.45 -6.63 9.30
C THR A 305 -7.23 -5.94 10.43
N GLY A 306 -8.43 -6.42 10.75
CA GLY A 306 -9.22 -5.89 11.86
C GLY A 306 -8.49 -6.01 13.20
N MET A 307 -7.89 -7.17 13.46
CA MET A 307 -7.08 -7.36 14.67
C MET A 307 -5.86 -6.44 14.68
N ALA A 308 -5.11 -6.35 13.57
CA ALA A 308 -3.94 -5.48 13.47
C ALA A 308 -4.30 -4.01 13.73
N MET A 309 -5.43 -3.52 13.20
CA MET A 309 -5.92 -2.17 13.47
C MET A 309 -6.26 -1.94 14.94
N ILE A 310 -6.98 -2.86 15.60
CA ILE A 310 -7.27 -2.76 17.04
C ILE A 310 -5.97 -2.67 17.84
N LEU A 311 -5.00 -3.51 17.50
CA LEU A 311 -3.69 -3.53 18.16
C LEU A 311 -2.93 -2.22 17.93
N LEU A 312 -2.97 -1.66 16.72
CA LEU A 312 -2.35 -0.37 16.38
C LEU A 312 -3.01 0.79 17.11
N ILE A 313 -4.33 0.82 17.19
CA ILE A 313 -5.08 1.80 18.00
C ILE A 313 -4.62 1.72 19.45
N LYS A 314 -4.55 0.52 20.03
CA LYS A 314 -4.08 0.32 21.40
C LYS A 314 -2.63 0.80 21.59
N ILE A 315 -1.74 0.55 20.62
CA ILE A 315 -0.35 1.03 20.64
C ILE A 315 -0.32 2.56 20.62
N MET A 316 -1.07 3.23 19.75
CA MET A 316 -1.16 4.69 19.68
C MET A 316 -1.71 5.31 20.96
N LEU A 317 -2.79 4.74 21.51
CA LEU A 317 -3.39 5.20 22.77
C LEU A 317 -2.44 4.99 23.96
N SER A 318 -1.71 3.89 23.99
CA SER A 318 -0.70 3.62 25.04
C SER A 318 0.50 4.56 24.91
N SER A 319 0.88 4.89 23.67
CA SER A 319 1.94 5.88 23.39
C SER A 319 1.54 7.27 23.87
N ALA A 320 0.27 7.64 23.73
CA ALA A 320 -0.26 8.89 24.29
C ALA A 320 -0.24 8.93 25.83
N GLN A 321 0.05 7.81 26.50
CA GLN A 321 0.25 7.70 27.95
C GLN A 321 1.70 7.40 28.32
N ASP A 322 2.63 7.56 27.37
CA ASP A 322 4.07 7.33 27.55
C ASP A 322 4.45 5.87 27.82
N LYS A 323 3.55 4.94 27.50
CA LYS A 323 3.71 3.49 27.72
C LYS A 323 4.08 2.73 26.44
N ILE A 324 4.83 3.35 25.53
CA ILE A 324 5.09 2.77 24.20
C ILE A 324 6.01 1.55 24.23
N ASN A 325 7.15 1.62 24.92
CA ASN A 325 8.12 0.53 25.03
C ASN A 325 7.82 -0.36 26.25
N THR A 326 6.68 -1.05 26.21
CA THR A 326 6.23 -1.99 27.25
C THR A 326 6.15 -3.42 26.71
N PRO A 327 6.29 -4.46 27.56
CA PRO A 327 6.12 -5.85 27.14
C PRO A 327 4.76 -6.09 26.46
N GLU A 328 3.71 -5.43 26.95
CA GLU A 328 2.38 -5.52 26.37
C GLU A 328 2.33 -4.97 24.94
N ASN A 329 2.89 -3.79 24.68
CA ASN A 329 2.95 -3.26 23.31
C ASN A 329 3.86 -4.07 22.39
N MET A 330 4.96 -4.63 22.90
CA MET A 330 5.80 -5.54 22.13
C MET A 330 5.03 -6.80 21.73
N LYS A 331 4.21 -7.34 22.63
CA LYS A 331 3.29 -8.43 22.31
C LYS A 331 2.27 -8.01 21.25
N ARG A 332 1.67 -6.81 21.37
CA ARG A 332 0.70 -6.28 20.38
C ARG A 332 1.32 -6.17 18.98
N PHE A 333 2.55 -5.64 18.84
CA PHE A 333 3.27 -5.60 17.56
C PHE A 333 3.48 -7.01 16.99
N ASN A 334 3.98 -7.95 17.81
CA ASN A 334 4.22 -9.33 17.36
C ASN A 334 2.93 -10.02 16.92
N THR A 335 1.85 -9.88 17.69
CA THR A 335 0.56 -10.48 17.35
C THR A 335 0.01 -9.93 16.04
N ALA A 336 0.10 -8.61 15.82
CA ALA A 336 -0.31 -8.00 14.55
C ALA A 336 0.51 -8.54 13.37
N MET A 337 1.84 -8.58 13.51
CA MET A 337 2.74 -9.08 12.46
C MET A 337 2.49 -10.56 12.13
N ILE A 338 2.37 -11.42 13.14
CA ILE A 338 2.12 -12.86 12.95
C ILE A 338 0.78 -13.09 12.24
N ALA A 339 -0.26 -12.35 12.64
CA ALA A 339 -1.58 -12.50 12.03
C ALA A 339 -1.61 -12.07 10.56
N LEU A 340 -0.97 -10.95 10.23
CA LEU A 340 -0.86 -10.47 8.86
C LEU A 340 0.00 -11.41 8.01
N LEU A 341 1.09 -11.94 8.56
CA LEU A 341 1.91 -12.93 7.87
C LEU A 341 1.14 -14.23 7.60
N ALA A 342 0.42 -14.74 8.61
CA ALA A 342 -0.38 -15.94 8.46
C ALA A 342 -1.52 -15.74 7.44
N SER A 343 -2.21 -14.60 7.46
CA SER A 343 -3.27 -14.31 6.50
C SER A 343 -2.73 -14.17 5.07
N SER A 344 -1.55 -13.56 4.88
CA SER A 344 -0.86 -13.50 3.59
C SER A 344 -0.58 -14.91 3.03
N VAL A 345 -0.03 -15.80 3.85
CA VAL A 345 0.25 -17.19 3.44
C VAL A 345 -1.05 -17.93 3.07
N ILE A 346 -2.07 -17.86 3.93
CA ILE A 346 -3.36 -18.51 3.67
C ILE A 346 -4.00 -17.97 2.39
N TYR A 347 -4.02 -16.66 2.22
CA TYR A 347 -4.61 -15.99 1.06
C TYR A 347 -3.94 -16.45 -0.24
N ASN A 348 -2.60 -16.48 -0.27
CA ASN A 348 -1.85 -16.89 -1.46
C ASN A 348 -2.02 -18.39 -1.76
N LEU A 349 -2.05 -19.26 -0.75
CA LEU A 349 -2.29 -20.70 -0.93
C LEU A 349 -3.69 -20.98 -1.47
N LEU A 350 -4.71 -20.34 -0.91
CA LEU A 350 -6.08 -20.45 -1.39
C LEU A 350 -6.26 -19.83 -2.78
N GLY A 351 -5.49 -18.80 -3.12
CA GLY A 351 -5.47 -18.20 -4.45
C GLY A 351 -5.07 -19.18 -5.57
N LEU A 352 -4.17 -20.12 -5.28
CA LEU A 352 -3.85 -21.20 -6.23
C LEU A 352 -5.06 -22.09 -6.54
N TYR A 353 -5.91 -22.35 -5.55
CA TYR A 353 -7.13 -23.13 -5.72
C TYR A 353 -8.24 -22.34 -6.41
N GLU A 354 -8.35 -21.02 -6.16
CA GLU A 354 -9.32 -20.16 -6.86
C GLU A 354 -9.18 -20.27 -8.38
N ILE A 355 -7.94 -20.33 -8.87
CA ILE A 355 -7.66 -20.41 -10.30
C ILE A 355 -8.09 -21.73 -10.88
N GLN A 356 -7.95 -22.82 -10.14
CA GLN A 356 -8.48 -24.12 -10.55
C GLN A 356 -10.02 -24.14 -10.57
N LEU A 357 -10.67 -23.32 -9.74
CA LEU A 357 -12.13 -23.19 -9.77
C LEU A 357 -12.61 -22.39 -10.98
N ILE A 358 -11.82 -21.45 -11.50
CA ILE A 358 -12.17 -20.57 -12.62
C ILE A 358 -11.78 -21.19 -13.97
N ASN A 359 -10.55 -21.70 -14.08
CA ASN A 359 -10.01 -22.19 -15.34
C ASN A 359 -10.85 -23.34 -15.92
N GLY A 360 -11.21 -23.22 -17.20
CA GLY A 360 -12.02 -24.21 -17.91
C GLY A 360 -13.51 -24.20 -17.58
N LYS A 361 -13.97 -23.40 -16.59
CA LYS A 361 -15.40 -23.28 -16.25
C LYS A 361 -16.02 -21.98 -16.73
N PHE A 362 -15.23 -20.91 -16.71
CA PHE A 362 -15.62 -19.62 -17.26
C PHE A 362 -15.32 -19.56 -18.77
N SER A 363 -16.06 -18.71 -19.47
CA SER A 363 -15.88 -18.41 -20.89
C SER A 363 -15.17 -17.06 -21.11
N GLY A 364 -14.82 -16.78 -22.38
CA GLY A 364 -14.17 -15.54 -22.77
C GLY A 364 -12.81 -15.33 -22.11
N ILE A 365 -12.52 -14.09 -21.75
CA ILE A 365 -11.25 -13.65 -21.14
C ILE A 365 -10.91 -14.30 -19.79
N TYR A 366 -11.90 -14.88 -19.10
CA TYR A 366 -11.71 -15.54 -17.80
C TYR A 366 -11.53 -17.06 -17.93
N HIS A 367 -11.59 -17.61 -19.15
CA HIS A 367 -11.47 -19.04 -19.40
C HIS A 367 -10.13 -19.63 -18.96
N GLN A 368 -9.07 -18.85 -19.12
CA GLN A 368 -7.71 -19.23 -18.76
C GLN A 368 -6.99 -18.06 -18.12
N ILE A 369 -7.01 -18.05 -16.79
CA ILE A 369 -6.33 -17.07 -15.95
C ILE A 369 -5.06 -17.68 -15.33
N THR A 370 -4.06 -16.84 -15.11
CA THR A 370 -2.76 -17.26 -14.55
C THR A 370 -2.58 -16.70 -13.15
N TYR A 371 -2.08 -17.54 -12.25
CA TYR A 371 -1.80 -17.14 -10.87
C TYR A 371 -0.74 -16.07 -10.80
N THR A 372 -0.94 -15.12 -9.89
CA THR A 372 0.18 -14.35 -9.38
C THR A 372 0.02 -14.01 -7.91
N MET A 373 1.17 -13.88 -7.24
CA MET A 373 1.27 -13.59 -5.82
C MET A 373 0.71 -12.21 -5.47
N GLY A 374 0.00 -12.14 -4.34
CA GLY A 374 -0.67 -10.95 -3.81
C GLY A 374 0.24 -9.72 -3.74
N ILE A 375 1.54 -9.94 -3.51
CA ILE A 375 2.56 -8.89 -3.38
C ILE A 375 2.60 -7.98 -4.62
N ARG A 376 2.31 -8.51 -5.82
CA ARG A 376 2.31 -7.72 -7.06
C ARG A 376 1.17 -6.70 -7.13
N ALA A 377 0.07 -6.91 -6.41
CA ALA A 377 -1.00 -5.91 -6.30
C ALA A 377 -0.64 -4.81 -5.31
N LEU A 378 0.46 -4.95 -4.57
CA LEU A 378 0.77 -4.24 -3.33
C LEU A 378 -0.25 -4.47 -2.20
N ALA A 379 -1.32 -5.25 -2.45
CA ALA A 379 -2.40 -5.54 -1.51
C ALA A 379 -2.07 -6.62 -0.46
N ASP A 380 -0.85 -7.14 -0.49
CA ASP A 380 -0.45 -8.24 0.37
C ASP A 380 -0.17 -7.76 1.81
N PRO A 381 -0.82 -8.36 2.82
CA PRO A 381 -0.57 -8.06 4.23
C PRO A 381 0.91 -8.09 4.65
N ILE A 382 1.77 -8.81 3.92
CA ILE A 382 3.22 -8.90 4.21
C ILE A 382 3.94 -7.55 4.13
N ILE A 383 3.48 -6.61 3.30
CA ILE A 383 4.05 -5.27 3.21
C ILE A 383 3.88 -4.53 4.54
N PHE A 384 2.73 -4.70 5.20
CA PHE A 384 2.49 -4.15 6.53
C PHE A 384 3.34 -4.81 7.60
N VAL A 385 3.66 -6.10 7.47
CA VAL A 385 4.57 -6.79 8.41
C VAL A 385 5.94 -6.13 8.42
N LEU A 386 6.50 -5.80 7.25
CA LEU A 386 7.79 -5.13 7.14
C LEU A 386 7.78 -3.74 7.80
N LEU A 387 6.73 -2.95 7.55
CA LEU A 387 6.56 -1.63 8.16
C LEU A 387 6.40 -1.73 9.69
N LEU A 388 5.57 -2.66 10.19
CA LEU A 388 5.39 -2.88 11.63
C LEU A 388 6.66 -3.38 12.31
N TRP A 389 7.43 -4.22 11.64
CA TRP A 389 8.72 -4.69 12.14
C TRP A 389 9.69 -3.53 12.31
N TRP A 390 9.78 -2.67 11.30
CA TRP A 390 10.59 -1.46 11.35
C TRP A 390 10.18 -0.54 12.53
N ILE A 391 8.88 -0.24 12.66
CA ILE A 391 8.35 0.59 13.76
C ILE A 391 8.63 -0.04 15.12
N LYS A 392 8.44 -1.35 15.25
CA LYS A 392 8.70 -2.07 16.50
C LYS A 392 10.16 -1.94 16.92
N VAL A 393 11.10 -2.19 16.00
CA VAL A 393 12.54 -2.07 16.32
C VAL A 393 12.88 -0.63 16.68
N PHE A 394 12.29 0.35 15.98
CA PHE A 394 12.40 1.75 16.36
C PHE A 394 11.91 2.01 17.80
N VAL A 395 10.69 1.57 18.15
CA VAL A 395 10.15 1.72 19.51
C VAL A 395 11.04 1.08 20.57
N GLN A 396 11.68 -0.04 20.27
CA GLN A 396 12.58 -0.71 21.20
C GLN A 396 13.88 0.08 21.47
N THR A 397 14.26 0.98 20.57
CA THR A 397 15.40 1.90 20.77
C THR A 397 15.07 3.13 21.59
N VAL A 398 13.78 3.49 21.68
CA VAL A 398 13.28 4.54 22.55
C VAL A 398 13.39 4.03 23.99
N SER A 399 14.26 4.66 24.79
CA SER A 399 14.78 4.15 26.06
C SER A 399 13.74 3.37 26.89
N PRO A 400 14.03 2.10 27.28
CA PRO A 400 13.06 1.26 27.93
C PRO A 400 12.62 1.86 29.27
N VAL A 401 11.31 1.96 29.48
CA VAL A 401 10.77 2.03 30.84
C VAL A 401 10.99 0.63 31.42
N ILE A 402 12.07 0.46 32.17
CA ILE A 402 12.30 -0.77 32.93
C ILE A 402 11.18 -0.83 33.97
N SER A 403 10.25 -1.77 33.83
CA SER A 403 9.32 -2.09 34.91
C SER A 403 10.11 -2.73 36.05
N ASP A 404 9.75 -2.38 37.29
CA ASP A 404 10.44 -2.80 38.52
C ASP A 404 10.51 -4.32 38.76
N GLU A 405 9.93 -5.15 37.90
CA GLU A 405 9.74 -6.59 38.12
C GLU A 405 10.97 -7.47 37.84
N ASN A 406 12.07 -6.93 37.29
CA ASN A 406 13.32 -7.70 37.06
C ASN A 406 14.46 -7.36 38.04
N LYS A 407 14.15 -6.84 39.23
CA LYS A 407 15.10 -6.70 40.33
C LYS A 407 15.26 -8.00 41.14
N THR A 408 15.50 -9.13 40.48
CA THR A 408 15.97 -10.33 41.18
C THR A 408 16.93 -11.10 40.30
N CYS A 409 18.00 -11.57 40.93
CA CYS A 409 19.05 -12.44 40.41
C CYS A 409 20.21 -11.75 39.67
N ILE A 410 21.04 -11.05 40.44
CA ILE A 410 22.50 -11.14 40.26
C ILE A 410 23.03 -11.78 41.55
N PRO A 411 23.66 -12.97 41.52
CA PRO A 411 24.39 -13.50 42.67
C PRO A 411 25.58 -12.59 42.95
N GLN A 412 25.79 -12.29 44.24
CA GLN A 412 26.93 -11.50 44.71
C GLN A 412 28.27 -12.17 44.42
#